data_AF-A0A967GEP7-F1
#
_entry.id   AF-A0A967GEP7-F1
#
_cell.length_a   1.000
_cell.length_b   1.000
_cell.length_c   1.000
_cell.angle_alpha   90.00
_cell.angle_beta   90.00
_cell.angle_gamma   90.00
#
_symmetry.space_group_name_H-M   'P 1'
#
loop_
_entity.id
_entity.type
_entity.pdbx_description
1 polymer ?
#
loop_
_entity_poly.entity_id
_entity_poly.type
_entity_poly.pdbx_seq_one_letter_code
_entity_poly.pdbx_strand_id
1 'polypeptide(L)' 'LRAKGAVHFTGPMLGSKPQAEAGQVFYILGGEAAHLDQITPCLELAGRMYVHVGPVEAANKVKLLHN' A
#
# COMPACT_ATOMS: atom_id res chain seq x y z
N LEU A 1 -15.37 -4.51 -9.73
CA LEU A 1 -15.33 -3.62 -8.55
C LEU A 1 -15.40 -2.15 -8.96
N ARG A 2 -14.55 -1.66 -9.87
CA ARG A 2 -14.62 -0.28 -10.39
C ARG A 2 -15.99 0.13 -10.95
N ALA A 3 -16.64 -0.74 -11.74
CA ALA A 3 -18.00 -0.52 -12.23
C ALA A 3 -19.08 -0.43 -11.12
N LYS A 4 -18.74 -0.80 -9.88
CA LYS A 4 -19.57 -0.68 -8.68
C LYS A 4 -19.14 0.51 -7.80
N GLY A 5 -18.31 1.42 -8.33
CA GLY A 5 -17.80 2.60 -7.59
C GLY A 5 -16.63 2.33 -6.65
N ALA A 6 -16.05 1.12 -6.63
CA ALA A 6 -14.93 0.82 -5.75
C ALA A 6 -13.58 1.24 -6.35
N VAL A 7 -12.74 1.85 -5.52
CA VAL A 7 -11.34 2.16 -5.83
C VAL A 7 -10.46 1.02 -5.36
N HIS A 8 -9.41 0.70 -6.13
CA HIS A 8 -8.50 -0.40 -5.85
C HIS A 8 -7.07 0.09 -5.75
N PHE A 9 -6.38 -0.34 -4.70
CA PHE A 9 -4.96 -0.17 -4.49
C PHE A 9 -4.28 -1.53 -4.35
N THR A 10 -3.07 -1.65 -4.88
CA THR A 10 -2.15 -2.74 -4.58
C THR A 10 -1.17 -2.26 -3.50
N GLY A 11 -0.97 -3.07 -2.46
CA GLY A 11 -0.20 -2.68 -1.28
C GLY A 11 0.69 -3.77 -0.70
N PRO A 12 1.68 -4.31 -1.43
CA PRO A 12 2.66 -5.21 -0.85
C PRO A 12 3.40 -4.54 0.32
N MET A 13 3.71 -5.35 1.33
CA MET A 13 4.36 -4.92 2.57
C MET A 13 5.86 -5.27 2.56
N LEU A 14 6.65 -4.44 3.25
CA LEU A 14 7.98 -4.79 3.72
C LEU A 14 7.96 -4.87 5.24
N GLY A 15 8.55 -5.93 5.77
CA GLY A 15 8.60 -6.20 7.19
C GLY A 15 8.32 -7.67 7.48
N SER A 16 8.85 -8.14 8.59
CA SER A 16 8.62 -9.46 9.17
C SER A 16 7.30 -9.51 9.92
N LYS A 17 6.87 -10.72 10.31
CA LYS A 17 5.66 -10.91 11.14
C LYS A 17 5.68 -10.09 12.45
N PRO A 18 6.76 -10.07 13.25
CA PRO A 18 6.81 -9.23 14.45
C PRO A 18 6.64 -7.73 14.16
N GLN A 19 7.17 -7.25 13.04
CA GLN A 19 6.98 -5.85 12.62
C GLN A 19 5.54 -5.57 12.22
N ALA A 20 4.85 -6.52 11.58
CA ALA A 20 3.42 -6.37 11.25
C ALA A 20 2.56 -6.31 12.51
N GLU A 21 2.80 -7.18 13.49
CA GLU A 21 2.09 -7.19 14.77
C GLU A 21 2.30 -5.89 15.56
N ALA A 22 3.47 -5.27 15.43
CA ALA A 22 3.80 -3.99 16.06
C ALA A 22 3.36 -2.75 15.26
N GLY A 23 2.67 -2.91 14.12
CA GLY A 23 2.31 -1.78 13.25
C GLY A 23 3.51 -1.07 12.62
N GLN A 24 4.61 -1.77 12.39
CA GLN A 24 5.90 -1.22 11.93
C GLN A 24 6.24 -1.60 10.47
N VAL A 25 5.27 -2.08 9.69
CA VAL A 25 5.48 -2.41 8.27
C VAL A 25 5.53 -1.17 7.39
N PHE A 26 6.17 -1.31 6.23
CA PHE A 26 6.21 -0.30 5.18
C PHE A 26 5.32 -0.77 4.02
N TYR A 27 4.43 0.08 3.54
CA TYR A 27 3.59 -0.23 2.38
C TYR A 27 4.15 0.39 1.10
N ILE A 28 4.18 -0.39 0.01
CA ILE A 28 4.37 0.14 -1.35
C ILE A 28 3.00 0.18 -2.00
N LEU A 29 2.48 1.37 -2.30
CA LEU A 29 1.12 1.55 -2.81
C LEU A 29 1.11 1.90 -4.29
N GLY A 30 0.32 1.16 -5.06
CA GLY A 30 -0.04 1.46 -6.44
C GLY A 30 -1.54 1.68 -6.53
N GLY A 31 -1.97 2.74 -7.22
CA GLY A 31 -3.38 3.11 -7.37
C GLY A 31 -3.57 4.57 -7.73
N GLU A 32 -4.81 5.04 -7.79
CA GLU A 32 -5.13 6.43 -8.16
C GLU A 32 -4.82 7.37 -6.98
N ALA A 33 -3.84 8.27 -7.14
CA ALA A 33 -3.37 9.16 -6.06
C ALA A 33 -4.48 10.03 -5.44
N ALA A 34 -5.50 10.39 -6.22
CA ALA A 34 -6.65 11.18 -5.78
C ALA A 34 -7.46 10.53 -4.64
N HIS A 35 -7.27 9.22 -4.40
CA HIS A 35 -7.96 8.48 -3.35
C HIS A 35 -7.06 8.06 -2.19
N LEU A 36 -5.78 8.51 -2.15
CA LEU A 36 -4.86 8.16 -1.08
C LEU A 36 -5.36 8.61 0.29
N ASP A 37 -5.84 9.85 0.40
CA ASP A 37 -6.32 10.43 1.65
C ASP A 37 -7.44 9.59 2.30
N GLN A 38 -8.23 8.88 1.49
CA GLN A 38 -9.31 8.01 1.98
C GLN A 38 -8.77 6.76 2.71
N ILE A 39 -7.58 6.29 2.34
CA ILE A 39 -6.97 5.08 2.91
C ILE A 39 -5.82 5.39 3.87
N THR A 40 -5.27 6.60 3.85
CA THR A 40 -4.18 7.06 4.73
C THR A 40 -4.41 6.73 6.22
N PRO A 41 -5.60 7.01 6.82
CA PRO A 41 -5.82 6.70 8.24
C PRO A 41 -5.62 5.22 8.58
N CYS A 42 -6.02 4.31 7.68
CA CYS A 42 -5.84 2.88 7.86
C CYS A 42 -4.37 2.47 7.74
N LEU A 43 -3.62 3.11 6.83
CA LEU A 43 -2.20 2.85 6.60
C LEU A 43 -1.34 3.32 7.78
N GLU A 44 -1.67 4.47 8.37
CA GLU A 44 -0.99 5.01 9.55
C GLU A 44 -1.28 4.20 10.82
N LEU A 45 -2.45 3.57 10.90
CA LEU A 45 -2.78 2.65 11.99
C LEU A 45 -2.00 1.32 11.86
N ALA A 46 -1.91 0.79 10.64
CA ALA A 46 -1.42 -0.56 10.39
C ALA A 46 0.10 -0.64 10.11
N GLY A 47 0.75 0.47 9.80
CA GLY A 47 2.15 0.50 9.43
C GLY A 47 2.86 1.78 9.83
N ARG A 48 4.18 1.77 9.64
CA ARG A 48 5.06 2.89 9.97
C ARG A 48 5.05 3.97 8.91
N MET A 49 4.95 3.59 7.64
CA MET A 49 4.89 4.51 6.50
C MET A 49 4.40 3.81 5.24
N TYR A 50 4.08 4.60 4.22
CA TYR A 50 3.82 4.12 2.87
C TYR A 50 4.54 5.00 1.82
N VAL A 51 4.78 4.42 0.65
CA VAL A 51 5.22 5.15 -0.55
C VAL A 51 4.24 4.87 -1.69
N HIS A 52 3.76 5.91 -2.36
CA HIS A 52 2.96 5.77 -3.57
C HIS A 52 3.87 5.73 -4.79
N VAL A 53 3.75 4.69 -5.62
CA VAL A 53 4.68 4.41 -6.73
C VAL A 53 4.00 4.46 -8.10
N GLY A 54 2.83 5.10 -8.18
CA GLY A 54 2.07 5.26 -9.42
C GLY A 54 0.88 4.30 -9.55
N PRO A 55 0.58 3.78 -10.75
CA PRO A 55 -0.62 2.98 -11.00
C PRO A 55 -0.57 1.61 -10.31
N VAL A 56 -1.68 0.88 -10.36
CA VAL A 56 -1.91 -0.33 -9.54
C VAL A 56 -0.86 -1.43 -9.78
N GLU A 57 -0.37 -1.57 -11.00
CA GLU A 57 0.63 -2.55 -11.40
C GLU A 57 2.07 -2.20 -10.96
N ALA A 58 2.35 -0.95 -10.58
CA ALA A 58 3.70 -0.51 -10.27
C ALA A 58 4.22 -1.10 -8.95
N ALA A 59 3.37 -1.17 -7.92
CA ALA A 59 3.78 -1.60 -6.59
C ALA A 59 4.36 -3.02 -6.54
N ASN A 60 3.77 -3.96 -7.28
CA ASN A 60 4.29 -5.33 -7.35
C ASN A 60 5.62 -5.38 -8.10
N LYS A 61 5.81 -4.57 -9.16
CA LYS A 61 7.10 -4.49 -9.87
C LYS A 61 8.20 -3.97 -8.96
N VAL A 62 7.92 -2.92 -8.18
CA VAL A 62 8.86 -2.39 -7.19
C VAL A 62 9.18 -3.45 -6.13
N LYS A 63 8.16 -4.17 -5.63
CA LYS A 63 8.38 -5.26 -4.66
C LYS A 63 9.24 -6.39 -5.21
N LEU A 64 9.07 -6.75 -6.48
CA LEU A 64 9.88 -7.77 -7.15
C LEU A 64 11.33 -7.31 -7.37
N LEU A 65 11.58 -6.03 -7.61
CA LEU A 65 12.94 -5.48 -7.70
C LEU A 65 13.63 -5.38 -6.33
N HIS A 66 12.85 -5.20 -5.27
CA HIS A 66 13.35 -5.13 -3.90
C HIS A 66 13.82 -6.49 -3.36
N ASN A 67 13.14 -7.59 -3.76
CA ASN A 67 13.40 -8.95 -3.25
C ASN A 67 14.38 -9.72 -4.14
#